data_AF-A0A950Z4L8-F1
#
_entry.id   AF-A0A950Z4L8-F1
#
_cell.length_a   1.000
_cell.length_b   1.000
_cell.length_c   1.000
_cell.angle_alpha   90.00
_cell.angle_beta   90.00
_cell.angle_gamma   90.00
#
_symmetry.space_group_name_H-M   'P 1'
#
loop_
_entity.id
_entity.type
_entity.pdbx_description
1 polymer ?
#
loop_
_entity_poly.entity_id
_entity_poly.type
_entity_poly.pdbx_seq_one_letter_code
_entity_poly.pdbx_strand_id
1 'polypeptide(L)' 'MNRILVLGSLNIDLVQHVPRLPFAGETLQGSDLQIFAGGKG' A
#
# COMPACT_ATOMS: atom_id res chain seq x y z
N MET A 1 16.30 23.05 21.49
CA MET A 1 15.26 22.19 20.90
C MET A 1 15.10 22.57 19.44
N ASN A 2 15.47 21.69 18.50
CA ASN A 2 15.33 21.99 17.06
C ASN A 2 13.99 21.47 16.55
N ARG A 3 13.34 22.24 15.66
CA ARG A 3 12.12 21.85 14.97
C ARG A 3 12.50 21.26 13.61
N ILE A 4 11.87 20.15 13.24
CA ILE A 4 12.04 19.50 11.94
C ILE A 4 10.70 19.55 11.21
N LEU A 5 10.73 19.92 9.93
CA LEU A 5 9.59 19.85 9.03
C LEU A 5 9.86 18.73 8.02
N VAL A 6 8.96 17.77 7.93
CA VAL A 6 8.95 16.77 6.86
C VAL A 6 7.92 17.19 5.82
N LEU A 7 8.36 17.30 4.57
CA LEU A 7 7.50 17.56 3.43
C LEU A 7 7.50 16.32 2.55
N GLY A 8 6.38 15.61 2.48
CA GLY A 8 6.30 14.38 1.72
C GLY A 8 4.87 13.92 1.46
N SER A 9 4.77 12.79 0.76
CA SER A 9 3.52 12.16 0.36
C SER A 9 2.85 11.44 1.53
N LEU A 10 1.52 11.52 1.58
CA LEU A 10 0.66 10.69 2.41
C LEU A 10 -0.23 9.83 1.51
N ASN A 11 -0.29 8.52 1.79
CA ASN A 11 -1.12 7.57 1.05
C ASN A 11 -2.00 6.76 2.00
N ILE A 12 -3.03 6.15 1.42
CA ILE A 12 -3.74 5.01 2.00
C ILE A 12 -3.42 3.80 1.14
N ASP A 13 -2.68 2.86 1.69
CA ASP A 13 -2.26 1.66 1.00
C ASP A 13 -3.35 0.58 1.18
N LEU A 14 -3.97 0.19 0.07
CA LEU A 14 -4.93 -0.92 0.00
C LEU A 14 -4.18 -2.18 -0.43
N VAL A 15 -3.87 -3.06 0.52
CA VAL A 15 -3.02 -4.23 0.31
C VAL A 15 -3.88 -5.49 0.27
N GLN A 16 -3.84 -6.19 -0.87
CA GLN A 16 -4.54 -7.46 -1.09
C GLN A 16 -3.52 -8.60 -1.18
N HIS A 17 -3.68 -9.66 -0.37
CA HIS A 17 -2.86 -10.86 -0.50
C HIS A 17 -3.42 -11.79 -1.59
N VAL A 18 -2.54 -12.25 -2.48
CA VAL A 18 -2.83 -13.19 -3.57
C VAL A 18 -1.77 -14.30 -3.58
N PRO A 19 -2.09 -15.52 -4.07
CA PRO A 19 -1.16 -16.66 -4.00
C PRO A 19 0.11 -16.48 -4.84
N ARG A 20 0.06 -15.61 -5.85
CA ARG A 20 1.18 -15.24 -6.73
C ARG A 20 0.86 -13.95 -7.48
N LEU A 21 1.84 -13.42 -8.22
CA LEU A 21 1.61 -12.33 -9.17
C LEU A 21 0.68 -12.78 -10.30
N PRO A 22 -0.29 -11.94 -10.71
CA PRO A 22 -1.20 -12.25 -11.81
C PRO A 22 -0.51 -12.11 -13.17
N PHE A 23 -0.93 -12.94 -14.13
CA PHE A 23 -0.60 -12.71 -15.54
C PHE A 23 -1.48 -11.59 -16.14
N ALA A 24 -1.07 -11.04 -17.28
CA ALA A 24 -1.86 -10.03 -17.97
C ALA A 24 -3.25 -10.57 -18.35
N GLY A 25 -4.31 -9.87 -17.92
CA GLY A 25 -5.70 -10.26 -18.17
C GLY A 25 -6.26 -11.32 -17.23
N GLU A 26 -5.46 -11.84 -16.29
CA GLU A 26 -5.92 -12.80 -15.29
C GLU A 26 -6.59 -12.11 -14.10
N THR A 27 -7.63 -12.76 -13.56
CA THR A 27 -8.25 -12.39 -12.28
C THR A 27 -7.94 -13.47 -11.25
N LEU A 28 -7.39 -13.08 -10.09
CA LEU A 28 -7.13 -13.97 -8.96
C LEU A 28 -8.05 -13.61 -7.79
N GLN A 29 -8.49 -14.63 -7.06
CA GLN A 29 -9.15 -14.44 -5.77
C GLN A 29 -8.09 -14.13 -4.70
N GLY A 30 -8.20 -12.96 -4.07
CA GLY A 30 -7.40 -12.63 -2.89
C GLY A 30 -8.03 -13.17 -1.60
N SER A 31 -7.23 -13.24 -0.54
CA SER A 31 -7.71 -13.70 0.78
C SER A 31 -8.28 -12.54 1.61
N ASP A 32 -7.40 -11.64 2.05
CA ASP A 32 -7.74 -10.52 2.94
C ASP A 32 -7.32 -9.19 2.31
N LEU A 33 -8.17 -8.18 2.49
CA LEU A 33 -7.87 -6.79 2.20
C LEU A 33 -7.44 -6.09 3.51
N GLN A 34 -6.28 -5.45 3.48
CA GLN A 34 -5.76 -4.67 4.60
C GLN A 34 -5.57 -3.21 4.18
N ILE A 35 -5.82 -2.29 5.11
CA ILE A 35 -5.73 -0.85 4.89
C ILE A 35 -4.66 -0.29 5.82
N PHE A 36 -3.65 0.38 5.25
CA PHE A 36 -2.54 0.97 6.01
C PHE A 36 -2.39 2.46 5.69
N ALA A 37 -1.96 3.23 6.69
CA ALA A 37 -1.41 4.56 6.43
C ALA A 37 -0.02 4.39 5.80
N GLY A 38 0.16 4.98 4.63
CA GLY A 38 1.39 4.89 3.84
C GLY A 38 1.86 6.26 3.37
N GLY A 39 2.78 6.23 2.42
CA GLY A 39 3.50 7.44 2.01
C GLY A 39 4.74 7.64 2.87
N LYS A 40 5.83 8.04 2.21
CA LYS A 40 7.15 8.16 2.85
C LYS A 40 7.32 9.47 3.65
N GLY A 41 6.34 10.37 3.51
CA GLY A 41 6.33 11.69 4.14
C GLY A 41 5.99 11.65 5.62
#